data_AF-A0A0K8MB96-F1
#
_entry.id   AF-A0A0K8MB96-F1
#
_cell.length_a   1.000
_cell.length_b   1.000
_cell.length_c   1.000
_cell.angle_alpha   90.00
_cell.angle_beta   90.00
_cell.angle_gamma   90.00
#
_symmetry.space_group_name_H-M   'P 1'
#
loop_
_entity.id
_entity.type
_entity.pdbx_description
1 polymer ?
#
loop_
_entity_poly.entity_id
_entity_poly.type
_entity_poly.pdbx_seq_one_letter_code
_entity_poly.pdbx_strand_id
1 'polypeptide(L)'
;MASILFLILVITGVSSPAFGKISYNYFLDSFNIHSKWVRGKDCNIYSGEHQEKKHSIKNITYCSLFVAHVARKLSIYLPAPPIYKRYFLASTQCRWLLEKGTSYGWKKVSPLQAQDNANKKYFTLVCMISPRSDKPGHIAIVRPTLKTSAKLLEEGPEILNVGWHNQQSVSVKKGFKKQKNAFEEGRIYYFSYLKEKFNEEIIK
;
A
#
# COMPACT_ATOMS: atom_id res chain seq x y z
N MET A 1 -37.59 -62.27 -1.18
CA MET A 1 -37.13 -61.33 -0.13
C MET A 1 -35.71 -60.93 -0.50
N ALA A 2 -35.49 -59.67 -0.85
CA ALA A 2 -34.25 -59.19 -1.45
C ALA A 2 -33.26 -58.69 -0.37
N SER A 3 -32.05 -59.23 -0.36
CA SER A 3 -30.94 -58.78 0.50
C SER A 3 -30.30 -57.52 -0.09
N ILE A 4 -30.25 -56.45 0.70
CA ILE A 4 -29.62 -55.18 0.34
C ILE A 4 -28.14 -55.22 0.78
N LEU A 5 -27.24 -55.10 -0.21
CA LEU A 5 -25.81 -55.00 -0.03
C LEU A 5 -25.44 -53.57 0.39
N PHE A 6 -24.85 -53.37 1.57
CA PHE A 6 -24.33 -52.07 2.00
C PHE A 6 -22.96 -51.82 1.37
N LEU A 7 -22.90 -50.85 0.44
CA LEU A 7 -21.66 -50.38 -0.15
C LEU A 7 -21.01 -49.37 0.80
N ILE A 8 -19.90 -49.74 1.44
CA ILE A 8 -19.09 -48.81 2.24
C ILE A 8 -18.22 -47.99 1.28
N LEU A 9 -18.60 -46.73 1.08
CA LEU A 9 -17.82 -45.76 0.31
C LEU A 9 -16.68 -45.24 1.21
N VAL A 10 -15.47 -45.78 1.02
CA VAL A 10 -14.25 -45.22 1.64
C VAL A 10 -13.85 -43.98 0.85
N ILE A 11 -14.23 -42.80 1.34
CA ILE A 11 -13.75 -41.53 0.80
C ILE A 11 -12.31 -41.36 1.29
N THR A 12 -11.34 -41.70 0.45
CA THR A 12 -9.94 -41.31 0.66
C THR A 12 -9.87 -39.80 0.48
N GLY A 13 -9.75 -39.08 1.60
CA GLY A 13 -9.50 -37.64 1.58
C GLY A 13 -8.15 -37.36 0.92
N VAL A 14 -8.16 -36.97 -0.35
CA VAL A 14 -7.03 -36.30 -0.96
C VAL A 14 -6.95 -34.93 -0.32
N SER A 15 -6.15 -34.81 0.74
CA SER A 15 -5.81 -33.51 1.32
C SER A 15 -5.14 -32.69 0.22
N SER A 16 -5.83 -31.64 -0.25
CA SER A 16 -5.20 -30.62 -1.09
C SER A 16 -3.94 -30.12 -0.38
N PRO A 17 -2.81 -29.94 -1.09
CA PRO A 17 -1.60 -29.44 -0.47
C PRO A 17 -1.92 -28.07 0.15
N ALA A 18 -1.59 -27.91 1.44
CA ALA A 18 -1.73 -26.64 2.12
C ALA A 18 -0.86 -25.61 1.41
N PHE A 19 -1.46 -24.80 0.55
CA PHE A 19 -0.84 -23.59 0.05
C PHE A 19 -0.43 -22.77 1.28
N GLY A 20 0.88 -22.60 1.48
CA GLY A 20 1.44 -21.95 2.66
C GLY A 20 0.86 -20.55 2.85
N LYS A 21 0.55 -20.20 4.10
CA LYS A 21 0.01 -18.91 4.51
C LYS A 21 0.76 -17.73 3.88
N ILE A 22 0.10 -16.93 3.05
CA ILE A 22 0.73 -15.74 2.42
C ILE A 22 0.96 -14.66 3.48
N SER A 23 2.23 -14.28 3.67
CA SER A 23 2.55 -13.17 4.57
C SER A 23 2.16 -11.81 3.95
N TYR A 24 1.83 -10.82 4.79
CA TYR A 24 1.53 -9.46 4.31
C TYR A 24 2.72 -8.83 3.57
N ASN A 25 3.97 -9.12 3.99
CA ASN A 25 5.15 -8.73 3.24
C ASN A 25 5.19 -9.37 1.84
N TYR A 26 4.93 -10.68 1.73
CA TYR A 26 4.87 -11.35 0.44
C TYR A 26 3.79 -10.75 -0.48
N PHE A 27 2.61 -10.44 0.07
CA PHE A 27 1.57 -9.71 -0.67
C PHE A 27 2.08 -8.36 -1.18
N LEU A 28 2.72 -7.55 -0.35
CA LEU A 28 3.29 -6.27 -0.76
C LEU A 28 4.45 -6.42 -1.78
N ASP A 29 5.23 -7.48 -1.67
CA ASP A 29 6.35 -7.79 -2.56
C ASP A 29 5.87 -8.31 -3.93
N SER A 30 4.70 -8.95 -3.98
CA SER A 30 4.09 -9.47 -5.23
C SER A 30 3.76 -8.39 -6.28
N PHE A 31 3.68 -7.12 -5.87
CA PHE A 31 3.41 -6.03 -6.81
C PHE A 31 4.58 -5.79 -7.77
N ASN A 32 5.82 -6.20 -7.46
CA ASN A 32 6.97 -6.04 -8.36
C ASN A 32 7.22 -4.58 -8.81
N ILE A 33 7.29 -3.64 -7.86
CA ILE A 33 7.39 -2.20 -8.17
C ILE A 33 8.69 -1.79 -8.88
N HIS A 34 9.67 -2.67 -9.02
CA HIS A 34 10.88 -2.38 -9.79
C HIS A 34 10.66 -2.49 -11.31
N SER A 35 9.72 -3.35 -11.73
CA SER A 35 9.33 -3.51 -13.14
C SER A 35 7.99 -2.83 -13.47
N LYS A 36 7.17 -2.52 -12.46
CA LYS A 36 5.88 -1.84 -12.60
C LYS A 36 5.92 -0.43 -11.98
N TRP A 37 5.04 0.47 -12.41
CA TRP A 37 4.98 1.86 -11.93
C TRP A 37 6.32 2.63 -12.05
N VAL A 38 7.10 2.34 -13.09
CA VAL A 38 8.42 2.97 -13.29
C VAL A 38 8.25 4.42 -13.70
N ARG A 39 8.98 5.31 -13.01
CA ARG A 39 9.01 6.74 -13.31
C ARG A 39 9.36 7.01 -14.79
N GLY A 40 8.66 7.97 -15.39
CA GLY A 40 8.90 8.43 -16.75
C GLY A 40 8.45 7.47 -17.87
N LYS A 41 7.90 6.31 -17.52
CA LYS A 41 7.21 5.41 -18.45
C LYS A 41 5.71 5.57 -18.27
N ASP A 42 4.95 5.51 -19.36
CA ASP A 42 3.50 5.44 -19.26
C ASP A 42 3.10 4.07 -18.69
N CYS A 43 2.21 4.08 -17.71
CA CYS A 43 1.79 2.88 -16.99
C CYS A 43 0.26 2.82 -16.92
N ASN A 44 -0.27 1.61 -17.09
CA ASN A 44 -1.66 1.33 -16.78
C ASN A 44 -1.91 1.63 -15.31
N ILE A 45 -2.81 2.56 -15.01
CA ILE A 45 -3.08 2.99 -13.63
C ILE A 45 -3.71 1.90 -12.76
N TYR A 46 -4.28 0.85 -13.37
CA TYR A 46 -4.93 -0.25 -12.70
C TYR A 46 -4.06 -1.49 -12.55
N SER A 47 -2.98 -1.64 -13.31
CA SER A 47 -2.08 -2.82 -13.23
C SER A 47 -0.61 -2.48 -12.98
N GLY A 48 -0.21 -1.22 -13.17
CA GLY A 48 1.19 -0.78 -13.09
C GLY A 48 2.04 -1.14 -14.31
N GLU A 49 1.49 -1.91 -15.25
CA GLU A 49 2.21 -2.38 -16.44
C GLU A 49 2.49 -1.26 -17.41
N HIS A 50 3.64 -1.35 -18.07
CA HIS A 50 4.00 -0.43 -19.12
C HIS A 50 3.01 -0.52 -20.27
N GLN A 51 2.57 0.64 -20.74
CA GLN A 51 1.81 0.74 -21.97
C GLN A 51 2.72 1.25 -23.07
N GLU A 52 2.60 0.67 -24.26
CA GLU A 52 3.22 1.22 -25.45
C GLU A 52 2.48 2.49 -25.88
N LYS A 53 2.98 3.67 -25.50
CA LYS A 53 2.52 4.96 -26.05
C LYS A 53 3.66 5.96 -26.30
N LYS A 54 3.48 6.72 -27.38
CA LYS A 54 4.44 7.58 -28.12
C LYS A 54 5.16 8.68 -27.31
N HIS A 55 4.77 9.00 -26.08
CA HIS A 55 5.30 10.17 -25.35
C HIS A 55 5.76 9.75 -23.96
N SER A 56 7.08 9.71 -23.75
CA SER A 56 7.67 9.62 -22.42
C SER A 56 7.45 10.94 -21.70
N ILE A 57 6.56 10.95 -20.70
CA ILE A 57 6.34 12.16 -19.92
C ILE A 57 7.43 12.23 -18.84
N LYS A 58 8.39 13.13 -19.05
CA LYS A 58 9.50 13.36 -18.12
C LYS A 58 8.95 13.67 -16.73
N ASN A 59 9.46 12.98 -15.71
CA ASN A 59 9.19 13.20 -14.29
C ASN A 59 7.84 12.74 -13.71
N ILE A 60 6.99 12.00 -14.43
CA ILE A 60 5.80 11.39 -13.81
C ILE A 60 6.22 10.27 -12.84
N THR A 61 5.66 10.30 -11.62
CA THR A 61 5.74 9.24 -10.62
C THR A 61 4.34 8.78 -10.22
N TYR A 62 4.22 7.54 -9.75
CA TYR A 62 2.92 6.88 -9.56
C TYR A 62 2.55 6.59 -8.10
N CYS A 63 3.19 7.24 -7.13
CA CYS A 63 3.01 6.98 -5.69
C CYS A 63 1.54 6.80 -5.27
N SER A 64 0.71 7.80 -5.53
CA SER A 64 -0.72 7.83 -5.18
C SER A 64 -1.58 6.81 -5.94
N LEU A 65 -1.26 6.54 -7.20
CA LEU A 65 -1.95 5.56 -8.02
C LEU A 65 -1.62 4.14 -7.58
N PHE A 66 -0.35 3.89 -7.23
CA PHE A 66 0.09 2.62 -6.65
C PHE A 66 -0.61 2.36 -5.31
N VAL A 67 -0.61 3.33 -4.39
CA VAL A 67 -1.27 3.17 -3.09
C VAL A 67 -2.77 2.91 -3.25
N ALA A 68 -3.45 3.62 -4.16
CA ALA A 68 -4.85 3.36 -4.48
C ALA A 68 -5.08 1.98 -5.10
N HIS A 69 -4.16 1.51 -5.95
CA HIS A 69 -4.23 0.17 -6.51
C HIS A 69 -4.17 -0.90 -5.42
N VAL A 70 -3.24 -0.79 -4.46
CA VAL A 70 -3.14 -1.73 -3.32
C VAL A 70 -4.38 -1.63 -2.43
N ALA A 71 -4.86 -0.43 -2.13
CA ALA A 71 -6.09 -0.23 -1.35
C ALA A 71 -7.28 -0.96 -1.99
N ARG A 72 -7.45 -0.84 -3.32
CA ARG A 72 -8.49 -1.54 -4.07
C ARG A 72 -8.34 -3.07 -4.01
N LYS A 73 -7.11 -3.59 -4.10
CA LYS A 73 -6.85 -5.03 -3.93
C LYS A 73 -7.24 -5.56 -2.55
N LEU A 74 -7.26 -4.68 -1.55
CA LEU A 74 -7.72 -4.97 -0.19
C LEU A 74 -9.19 -4.60 0.04
N SER A 75 -9.94 -4.21 -0.99
CA SER A 75 -11.31 -3.68 -0.87
C SER A 75 -11.44 -2.46 0.07
N ILE A 76 -10.36 -1.68 0.22
CA ILE A 76 -10.31 -0.47 1.03
C ILE A 76 -10.48 0.75 0.12
N TYR A 77 -11.44 1.61 0.46
CA TYR A 77 -11.64 2.85 -0.27
C TYR A 77 -10.52 3.86 0.01
N LEU A 78 -9.93 4.36 -1.07
CA LEU A 78 -9.03 5.50 -1.09
C LEU A 78 -9.29 6.31 -2.38
N PRO A 79 -9.30 7.66 -2.35
CA PRO A 79 -9.51 8.49 -3.53
C PRO A 79 -8.59 8.14 -4.69
N ALA A 80 -9.17 7.94 -5.88
CA ALA A 80 -8.46 7.60 -7.11
C ALA A 80 -9.23 8.05 -8.36
N PRO A 81 -8.59 8.08 -9.54
CA PRO A 81 -9.30 8.21 -10.81
C PRO A 81 -10.31 7.07 -11.02
N PRO A 82 -11.37 7.29 -11.83
CA PRO A 82 -11.63 8.52 -12.60
C PRO A 82 -12.25 9.67 -11.78
N ILE A 83 -12.75 9.39 -10.57
CA ILE A 83 -13.42 10.41 -9.72
C ILE A 83 -12.45 11.55 -9.37
N TYR A 84 -11.19 11.22 -9.08
CA TYR A 84 -10.15 12.19 -8.76
C TYR A 84 -9.12 12.31 -9.88
N LYS A 85 -8.66 13.54 -10.15
CA LYS A 85 -7.59 13.80 -11.12
C LYS A 85 -6.28 13.14 -10.67
N ARG A 86 -5.50 12.65 -11.64
CA ARG A 86 -4.15 12.05 -11.38
C ARG A 86 -3.16 13.07 -10.82
N TYR A 87 -3.22 14.32 -11.30
CA TYR A 87 -2.33 15.40 -10.86
C TYR A 87 -2.58 15.75 -9.39
N PHE A 88 -1.49 15.86 -8.63
CA PHE A 88 -1.50 16.17 -7.19
C PHE A 88 -2.33 15.22 -6.32
N LEU A 89 -2.61 14.02 -6.82
CA LEU A 89 -3.47 13.04 -6.15
C LEU A 89 -2.96 12.65 -4.75
N ALA A 90 -1.64 12.59 -4.52
CA ALA A 90 -1.09 12.30 -3.19
C ALA A 90 -1.51 13.35 -2.14
N SER A 91 -1.45 14.64 -2.47
CA SER A 91 -1.93 15.71 -1.59
C SER A 91 -3.44 15.62 -1.38
N THR A 92 -4.20 15.29 -2.42
CA THR A 92 -5.65 15.11 -2.36
C THR A 92 -6.06 13.93 -1.49
N GLN A 93 -5.40 12.77 -1.63
CA GLN A 93 -5.59 11.60 -0.78
C GLN A 93 -5.27 11.93 0.69
N CYS A 94 -4.17 12.65 0.93
CA CYS A 94 -3.78 13.01 2.29
C CYS A 94 -4.78 13.97 2.96
N ARG A 95 -5.29 14.97 2.25
CA ARG A 95 -6.39 15.84 2.73
C ARG A 95 -7.66 15.04 3.00
N TRP A 96 -8.05 14.17 2.06
CA TRP A 96 -9.22 13.32 2.25
C TRP A 96 -9.08 12.40 3.46
N LEU A 97 -7.89 11.84 3.73
CA LEU A 97 -7.64 11.03 4.91
C LEU A 97 -7.79 11.84 6.21
N LEU A 98 -7.35 13.10 6.22
CA LEU A 98 -7.52 14.02 7.35
C LEU A 98 -8.98 14.40 7.59
N GLU A 99 -9.72 14.70 6.53
CA GLU A 99 -11.07 15.28 6.62
C GLU A 99 -12.18 14.22 6.69
N LYS A 100 -12.03 13.13 5.94
CA LYS A 100 -13.08 12.13 5.71
C LYS A 100 -12.65 10.71 6.05
N GLY A 101 -11.35 10.45 6.19
CA GLY A 101 -10.83 9.09 6.38
C GLY A 101 -11.51 8.33 7.52
N THR A 102 -11.81 9.01 8.64
CA THR A 102 -12.43 8.38 9.82
C THR A 102 -13.80 7.78 9.55
N SER A 103 -14.67 8.42 8.76
CA SER A 103 -15.97 7.82 8.42
C SER A 103 -15.83 6.57 7.54
N TYR A 104 -14.70 6.42 6.85
CA TYR A 104 -14.39 5.26 6.04
C TYR A 104 -13.63 4.16 6.80
N GLY A 105 -13.18 4.39 8.04
CA GLY A 105 -12.43 3.42 8.85
C GLY A 105 -10.92 3.66 8.96
N TRP A 106 -10.45 4.79 8.45
CA TRP A 106 -9.07 5.22 8.64
C TRP A 106 -8.90 5.96 9.97
N LYS A 107 -7.84 5.65 10.69
CA LYS A 107 -7.45 6.36 11.92
C LYS A 107 -6.11 7.05 11.71
N LYS A 108 -6.04 8.35 12.02
CA LYS A 108 -4.75 9.05 12.14
C LYS A 108 -4.00 8.50 13.35
N VAL A 109 -2.74 8.14 13.17
CA VAL A 109 -1.91 7.48 14.19
C VAL A 109 -0.53 8.14 14.28
N SER A 110 0.17 7.89 15.38
CA SER A 110 1.59 8.27 15.52
C SER A 110 2.48 7.40 14.62
N PRO A 111 3.74 7.80 14.34
CA PRO A 111 4.67 6.99 13.55
C PRO A 111 4.92 5.60 14.17
N LEU A 112 5.05 5.51 15.50
CA LEU A 112 5.23 4.23 16.21
C LEU A 112 4.01 3.32 16.05
N GLN A 113 2.81 3.88 16.25
CA GLN A 113 1.56 3.13 16.03
C GLN A 113 1.40 2.70 14.58
N ALA A 114 1.81 3.53 13.61
CA ALA A 114 1.77 3.16 12.20
C ALA A 114 2.62 1.92 11.93
N GLN A 115 3.84 1.87 12.47
CA GLN A 115 4.69 0.70 12.31
C GLN A 115 4.12 -0.54 13.01
N ASP A 116 3.63 -0.38 14.24
CA ASP A 116 3.01 -1.47 15.00
C ASP A 116 1.76 -2.03 14.29
N ASN A 117 0.91 -1.15 13.76
CA ASN A 117 -0.27 -1.54 12.98
C ASN A 117 0.11 -2.28 11.69
N ALA A 118 1.14 -1.81 10.98
CA ALA A 118 1.66 -2.52 9.80
C ALA A 118 2.20 -3.91 10.17
N ASN A 119 2.93 -4.04 11.28
CA ASN A 119 3.40 -5.33 11.81
C ASN A 119 2.23 -6.27 12.17
N LYS A 120 1.11 -5.71 12.63
CA LYS A 120 -0.17 -6.42 12.86
C LYS A 120 -1.01 -6.63 11.60
N LYS A 121 -0.44 -6.36 10.41
CA LYS A 121 -1.05 -6.53 9.08
C LYS A 121 -2.22 -5.59 8.77
N TYR A 122 -2.36 -4.46 9.47
CA TYR A 122 -3.29 -3.42 9.05
C TYR A 122 -2.71 -2.60 7.90
N PHE A 123 -3.55 -2.32 6.88
CA PHE A 123 -3.14 -1.45 5.78
C PHE A 123 -2.87 -0.04 6.31
N THR A 124 -1.61 0.37 6.23
CA THR A 124 -1.12 1.59 6.88
C THR A 124 -0.37 2.43 5.87
N LEU A 125 -0.62 3.73 5.90
CA LEU A 125 -0.08 4.71 4.97
C LEU A 125 0.70 5.79 5.71
N VAL A 126 1.67 6.34 5.00
CA VAL A 126 2.30 7.61 5.32
C VAL A 126 2.06 8.56 4.16
N CYS A 127 1.66 9.81 4.44
CA CYS A 127 1.43 10.80 3.40
C CYS A 127 1.88 12.19 3.82
N MET A 128 2.03 13.05 2.83
CA MET A 128 2.37 14.46 2.99
C MET A 128 1.63 15.28 1.95
N ILE A 129 1.11 16.40 2.40
CA ILE A 129 0.58 17.46 1.55
C ILE A 129 1.74 18.39 1.21
N SER A 130 1.97 18.65 -0.08
CA SER A 130 2.96 19.65 -0.44
C SER A 130 2.57 21.03 0.09
N PRO A 131 3.49 21.80 0.72
CA PRO A 131 3.20 23.15 1.18
C PRO A 131 2.97 24.12 0.00
N ARG A 132 3.39 23.73 -1.20
CA ARG A 132 3.17 24.49 -2.43
C ARG A 132 2.06 23.85 -3.26
N SER A 133 1.06 24.62 -3.64
CA SER A 133 -0.07 24.15 -4.46
C SER A 133 0.33 23.67 -5.85
N ASP A 134 1.47 24.13 -6.37
CA ASP A 134 2.02 23.75 -7.68
C ASP A 134 2.95 22.52 -7.63
N LYS A 135 3.16 21.92 -6.45
CA LYS A 135 4.02 20.75 -6.26
C LYS A 135 3.24 19.54 -5.76
N PRO A 136 3.60 18.32 -6.21
CA PRO A 136 2.97 17.11 -5.71
C PRO A 136 3.40 16.83 -4.28
N GLY A 137 2.45 16.35 -3.47
CA GLY A 137 2.74 15.67 -2.22
C GLY A 137 3.35 14.29 -2.45
N HIS A 138 3.40 13.48 -1.40
CA HIS A 138 3.88 12.10 -1.49
C HIS A 138 3.08 11.17 -0.58
N ILE A 139 2.93 9.91 -0.97
CA ILE A 139 2.22 8.89 -0.21
C ILE A 139 2.85 7.54 -0.45
N ALA A 140 2.97 6.73 0.61
CA ALA A 140 3.57 5.40 0.56
C ALA A 140 2.88 4.46 1.56
N ILE A 141 3.11 3.15 1.39
CA ILE A 141 2.58 2.12 2.29
C ILE A 141 3.62 1.85 3.37
N VAL A 142 3.21 1.88 4.64
CA VAL A 142 4.02 1.38 5.75
C VAL A 142 3.98 -0.14 5.72
N ARG A 143 5.16 -0.76 5.61
CA ARG A 143 5.29 -2.22 5.53
C ARG A 143 5.78 -2.79 6.87
N PRO A 144 5.49 -4.08 7.16
CA PRO A 144 6.06 -4.74 8.33
C PRO A 144 7.59 -4.70 8.35
N THR A 145 8.17 -4.55 9.54
CA THR A 145 9.62 -4.56 9.76
C THR A 145 9.96 -4.97 11.20
N LEU A 146 11.23 -5.34 11.41
CA LEU A 146 11.80 -5.65 12.74
C LEU A 146 12.57 -4.47 13.34
N LYS A 147 12.44 -3.26 12.79
CA LYS A 147 13.05 -2.05 13.36
C LYS A 147 12.70 -1.90 14.84
N THR A 148 13.74 -1.63 15.64
CA THR A 148 13.59 -1.28 17.04
C THR A 148 12.94 0.10 17.19
N SER A 149 12.36 0.38 18.36
CA SER A 149 11.81 1.70 18.67
C SER A 149 12.84 2.82 18.48
N ALA A 150 14.11 2.59 18.85
CA ALA A 150 15.19 3.55 18.63
C ALA A 150 15.39 3.87 17.14
N LYS A 151 15.38 2.85 16.27
CA LYS A 151 15.48 3.05 14.82
C LYS A 151 14.24 3.72 14.22
N LEU A 152 13.05 3.45 14.77
CA LEU A 152 11.82 4.15 14.35
C LEU A 152 11.83 5.62 14.74
N LEU A 153 12.39 5.99 15.90
CA LEU A 153 12.57 7.38 16.29
C LEU A 153 13.59 8.11 15.39
N GLU A 154 14.67 7.44 15.00
CA GLU A 154 15.73 8.02 14.18
C GLU A 154 15.32 8.20 12.70
N GLU A 155 14.63 7.21 12.13
CA GLU A 155 14.42 7.11 10.67
C GLU A 155 12.94 7.13 10.25
N GLY A 156 12.02 7.02 11.20
CA GLY A 156 10.62 6.74 10.94
C GLY A 156 10.33 5.29 10.52
N PRO A 157 9.04 4.98 10.25
CA PRO A 157 8.60 3.67 9.79
C PRO A 157 9.29 3.18 8.52
N GLU A 158 9.22 1.88 8.28
CA GLU A 158 9.62 1.24 7.04
C GLU A 158 8.49 1.30 6.01
N ILE A 159 8.82 1.65 4.76
CA ILE A 159 7.83 1.85 3.71
C ILE A 159 8.17 1.11 2.43
N LEU A 160 7.12 0.70 1.72
CA LEU A 160 7.14 0.39 0.30
C LEU A 160 6.90 1.68 -0.47
N ASN A 161 7.91 2.12 -1.21
CA ASN A 161 7.94 3.45 -1.83
C ASN A 161 7.95 3.36 -3.35
N VAL A 162 6.88 3.85 -3.99
CA VAL A 162 6.85 4.12 -5.43
C VAL A 162 6.98 5.62 -5.62
N GLY A 163 7.97 6.09 -6.38
CA GLY A 163 8.27 7.51 -6.43
C GLY A 163 9.37 7.85 -7.43
N TRP A 164 10.28 8.74 -7.03
CA TRP A 164 11.43 9.09 -7.87
C TRP A 164 12.34 7.87 -8.11
N HIS A 165 12.52 7.07 -7.05
CA HIS A 165 13.09 5.74 -7.10
C HIS A 165 12.11 4.80 -6.42
N ASN A 166 11.79 3.69 -7.10
CA ASN A 166 10.98 2.64 -6.52
C ASN A 166 11.88 1.83 -5.57
N GLN A 167 11.44 1.67 -4.33
CA GLN A 167 12.19 1.01 -3.27
C GLN A 167 11.25 0.08 -2.51
N GLN A 168 11.52 -1.22 -2.59
CA GLN A 168 10.71 -2.25 -1.95
C GLN A 168 10.67 -2.06 -0.42
N SER A 169 11.79 -1.62 0.15
CA SER A 169 11.93 -1.30 1.57
C SER A 169 12.85 -0.08 1.71
N VAL A 170 12.35 0.99 2.31
CA VAL A 170 13.15 2.14 2.72
C VAL A 170 12.55 2.78 3.97
N SER A 171 13.33 3.50 4.77
CA SER A 171 12.78 4.32 5.86
C SER A 171 12.00 5.53 5.32
N VAL A 172 11.01 6.02 6.08
CA VAL A 172 10.31 7.27 5.73
C VAL A 172 11.31 8.41 5.51
N LYS A 173 12.27 8.61 6.42
CA LYS A 173 13.28 9.68 6.30
C LYS A 173 14.04 9.63 4.96
N LYS A 174 14.41 8.44 4.49
CA LYS A 174 15.09 8.27 3.20
C LYS A 174 14.13 8.39 2.02
N GLY A 175 12.98 7.71 2.06
CA GLY A 175 11.99 7.72 0.96
C GLY A 175 11.34 9.09 0.73
N PHE A 176 11.29 9.93 1.76
CA PHE A 176 10.71 11.28 1.71
C PHE A 176 11.79 12.37 1.58
N LYS A 177 13.09 12.03 1.48
CA LYS A 177 14.22 12.99 1.43
C LYS A 177 14.09 14.08 0.35
N LYS A 178 13.40 13.81 -0.77
CA LYS A 178 13.18 14.79 -1.85
C LYS A 178 12.16 15.87 -1.50
N GLN A 179 11.38 15.66 -0.45
CA GLN A 179 10.43 16.61 0.08
C GLN A 179 11.12 17.40 1.19
N LYS A 180 11.79 18.49 0.79
CA LYS A 180 12.64 19.29 1.68
C LYS A 180 11.89 19.62 2.97
N ASN A 181 12.55 19.35 4.10
CA ASN A 181 12.11 19.62 5.46
C ASN A 181 10.79 18.94 5.89
N ALA A 182 10.19 18.07 5.09
CA ALA A 182 8.87 17.53 5.43
C ALA A 182 8.90 16.66 6.69
N PHE A 183 10.02 15.97 6.94
CA PHE A 183 10.22 15.15 8.11
C PHE A 183 10.44 16.02 9.36
N GLU A 184 11.26 17.07 9.22
CA GLU A 184 11.64 17.99 10.29
C GLU A 184 10.50 18.95 10.69
N GLU A 185 9.68 19.38 9.73
CA GLU A 185 8.59 20.33 9.94
C GLU A 185 7.25 19.66 10.31
N GLY A 186 7.26 18.35 10.62
CA GLY A 186 6.06 17.63 11.08
C GLY A 186 4.94 17.55 10.05
N ARG A 187 5.25 17.62 8.75
CA ARG A 187 4.27 17.61 7.64
C ARG A 187 3.92 16.22 7.14
N ILE A 188 4.35 15.19 7.86
CA ILE A 188 4.12 13.79 7.55
C ILE A 188 3.02 13.27 8.46
N TYR A 189 1.99 12.71 7.84
CA TYR A 189 0.83 12.13 8.50
C TYR A 189 0.80 10.63 8.29
N TYR A 190 0.36 9.90 9.31
CA TYR A 190 0.22 8.44 9.26
C TYR A 190 -1.23 8.04 9.50
N PHE A 191 -1.68 7.05 8.75
CA PHE A 191 -3.05 6.55 8.82
C PHE A 191 -3.07 5.03 8.74
N SER A 192 -3.84 4.38 9.61
CA SER A 192 -4.10 2.94 9.53
C SER A 192 -5.57 2.70 9.29
N TYR A 193 -5.89 1.79 8.36
CA TYR A 193 -7.24 1.26 8.20
C TYR A 193 -7.45 0.17 9.25
N LEU A 194 -8.28 0.45 10.27
CA LEU A 194 -8.40 -0.41 11.46
C LEU A 194 -9.67 -1.27 11.48
N LYS A 195 -10.51 -1.20 10.45
CA LYS A 195 -11.71 -2.04 10.35
C LYS A 195 -11.38 -3.50 10.08
N GLU A 196 -10.32 -3.76 9.32
CA GLU A 196 -9.93 -5.11 8.91
C GLU A 196 -8.41 -5.22 8.78
N LYS A 197 -7.88 -6.38 9.18
CA LYS A 197 -6.48 -6.75 8.95
C LYS A 197 -6.40 -7.48 7.62
N PHE A 198 -5.27 -7.40 6.94
CA PHE A 198 -4.99 -8.31 5.85
C PHE A 198 -5.16 -9.77 6.31
N ASN A 199 -6.03 -10.47 5.61
CA ASN A 199 -6.24 -11.91 5.68
C ASN A 199 -6.00 -12.48 4.26
N GLU A 200 -5.70 -13.77 4.18
CA GLU A 200 -5.29 -14.42 2.92
C GLU A 200 -6.45 -14.62 1.94
N GLU A 201 -7.68 -14.66 2.44
CA GLU A 201 -8.93 -14.80 1.66
C GLU A 201 -9.31 -13.52 0.90
N ILE A 202 -8.71 -12.38 1.25
CA ILE A 202 -8.93 -11.09 0.58
C ILE A 202 -8.31 -11.07 -0.84
N ILE A 203 -7.38 -11.99 -1.15
CA ILE A 203 -6.79 -12.10 -2.50
C ILE A 203 -7.76 -12.86 -3.41
N LYS A 204 -8.74 -12.14 -3.97
CA LYS A 204 -9.57 -12.59 -5.10
C LYS A 204 -9.03 -12.06 -6.43
#